data_AF-A0A7X8ZT00-F1
#
_entry.id   AF-A0A7X8ZT00-F1
#
_cell.length_a   1.000
_cell.length_b   1.000
_cell.length_c   1.000
_cell.angle_alpha   90.00
_cell.angle_beta   90.00
_cell.angle_gamma   90.00
#
_symmetry.space_group_name_H-M   'P 1'
#
loop_
_entity.id
_entity.type
_entity.pdbx_description
1 polymer ?
#
loop_
_entity_poly.entity_id
_entity_poly.type
_entity_poly.pdbx_seq_one_letter_code
_entity_poly.pdbx_strand_id
1 'polypeptide(L)'
;MSFRAYIFIPLDSVFAPYKDEQGRILASWFTGTLRVVKGKQIRYNHMGFDRNYEIETLYEVQNGNVIGKKTYHNAHRKSTLNDVELFQTVSQNFNWGFISGTF
;
A
#
# COMPACT_ATOMS: atom_id res chain seq x y z
N MET A 1 6.67 -19.14 -44.28
CA MET A 1 6.25 -18.00 -43.44
C MET A 1 5.15 -18.50 -42.51
N SER A 2 5.36 -18.47 -41.20
CA SER A 2 4.34 -18.84 -40.21
C SER A 2 3.70 -17.56 -39.68
N PHE A 3 2.38 -17.42 -39.85
CA PHE A 3 1.62 -16.35 -39.22
C PHE A 3 1.14 -16.84 -37.86
N ARG A 4 1.61 -16.20 -36.78
CA ARG A 4 0.98 -16.37 -35.47
C ARG A 4 -0.35 -15.61 -35.48
N ALA A 5 -1.45 -16.35 -35.47
CA ALA A 5 -2.74 -15.77 -35.15
C ALA A 5 -2.78 -15.43 -33.66
N TYR A 6 -3.01 -14.15 -33.34
CA TYR A 6 -3.30 -13.72 -31.98
C TYR A 6 -4.82 -13.75 -31.77
N ILE A 7 -5.26 -14.51 -30.77
CA ILE A 7 -6.67 -14.53 -30.38
C ILE A 7 -6.86 -13.44 -29.33
N PHE A 8 -7.76 -12.50 -29.60
CA PHE A 8 -8.18 -11.52 -28.61
C PHE A 8 -9.18 -12.17 -27.64
N ILE A 9 -8.82 -12.22 -26.36
CA ILE A 9 -9.71 -12.67 -25.29
C ILE A 9 -10.05 -11.44 -24.46
N PRO A 10 -11.33 -11.03 -24.38
CA PRO A 10 -11.74 -9.94 -23.50
C PRO A 10 -11.38 -10.25 -22.05
N LEU A 11 -10.77 -9.29 -21.36
CA LEU A 11 -10.35 -9.45 -19.97
C LEU A 11 -11.54 -9.83 -19.06
N ASP A 12 -12.71 -9.25 -19.35
CA ASP A 12 -13.95 -9.56 -18.63
C ASP A 12 -14.37 -11.02 -18.77
N SER A 13 -14.15 -11.65 -19.92
CA SER A 13 -14.49 -13.06 -20.14
C SER A 13 -13.60 -13.99 -19.31
N VAL A 14 -12.35 -13.62 -19.09
CA VAL A 14 -11.40 -14.38 -18.26
C VAL A 14 -11.80 -14.30 -16.78
N PHE A 15 -12.20 -13.11 -16.33
CA PHE A 15 -12.50 -12.88 -14.91
C PHE A 15 -13.97 -13.06 -14.52
N ALA A 16 -14.88 -13.29 -15.47
CA ALA A 16 -16.31 -13.44 -15.19
C ALA A 16 -16.63 -14.43 -14.06
N PRO A 17 -15.99 -15.62 -13.96
CA PRO A 17 -16.27 -16.56 -12.87
C PRO A 17 -15.83 -16.09 -11.48
N TYR A 18 -14.98 -15.07 -11.40
CA TYR A 18 -14.38 -14.58 -10.15
C TYR A 18 -15.06 -13.31 -9.63
N LYS A 19 -16.04 -12.76 -10.37
CA LYS A 19 -16.77 -11.55 -10.00
C LYS A 19 -17.94 -11.90 -9.08
N ASP A 20 -18.14 -11.11 -8.05
CA ASP A 20 -19.38 -11.12 -7.26
C ASP A 20 -20.54 -10.42 -7.99
N GLU A 21 -21.72 -10.38 -7.37
CA GLU A 21 -22.91 -9.73 -7.90
C GLU A 21 -22.73 -8.22 -8.19
N GLN A 22 -21.72 -7.59 -7.57
CA GLN A 22 -21.37 -6.18 -7.78
C GLN A 22 -20.21 -6.02 -8.78
N GLY A 23 -19.74 -7.09 -9.42
CA GLY A 23 -18.66 -7.08 -10.39
C GLY A 23 -17.26 -7.01 -9.78
N ARG A 24 -17.11 -7.20 -8.47
CA ARG A 24 -15.83 -7.12 -7.75
C ARG A 24 -15.15 -8.49 -7.72
N ILE A 25 -13.82 -8.49 -7.76
CA ILE A 25 -13.00 -9.71 -7.63
C ILE A 25 -12.36 -9.71 -6.26
N LEU A 26 -12.58 -10.78 -5.48
CA LEU A 26 -11.87 -10.97 -4.22
C LEU A 26 -10.41 -11.32 -4.50
N ALA A 27 -9.47 -10.54 -3.95
CA ALA A 27 -8.04 -10.85 -3.98
C ALA A 27 -7.69 -11.96 -2.97
N SER A 28 -8.30 -13.13 -3.12
CA SER A 28 -8.16 -14.27 -2.18
C SER A 28 -6.71 -14.80 -2.08
N TRP A 29 -5.90 -14.52 -3.10
CA TRP A 29 -4.47 -14.84 -3.14
C TRP A 29 -3.61 -13.92 -2.27
N PHE A 30 -4.14 -12.78 -1.80
CA PHE A 30 -3.37 -11.80 -1.04
C PHE A 30 -3.48 -12.04 0.46
N THR A 31 -2.33 -12.22 1.10
CA THR A 31 -2.14 -12.13 2.55
C THR A 31 -0.97 -11.21 2.83
N GLY A 32 -1.15 -10.20 3.67
CA GLY A 32 -0.14 -9.18 3.92
C GLY A 32 -0.71 -7.89 4.48
N THR A 33 0.07 -6.81 4.43
CA THR A 33 -0.35 -5.49 4.91
C THR A 33 -0.58 -4.53 3.76
N LEU A 34 -1.76 -3.92 3.69
CA LEU A 34 -2.05 -2.82 2.77
C LEU A 34 -1.90 -1.48 3.51
N ARG A 35 -1.11 -0.57 2.94
CA ARG A 35 -0.99 0.82 3.43
C ARG A 35 -1.83 1.73 2.56
N VAL A 36 -2.93 2.24 3.12
CA VAL A 36 -3.84 3.19 2.47
C VAL A 36 -3.60 4.58 3.05
N VAL A 37 -3.41 5.56 2.18
CA VAL A 37 -3.05 6.93 2.56
C VAL A 37 -4.16 7.92 2.24
N LYS A 38 -4.31 8.96 3.07
CA LYS A 38 -5.23 10.08 2.86
C LYS A 38 -4.57 11.38 3.34
N GLY A 39 -4.92 12.49 2.68
CA GLY A 39 -4.44 13.82 3.04
C GLY A 39 -3.15 14.20 2.31
N LYS A 40 -2.47 15.23 2.83
CA LYS A 40 -1.25 15.77 2.22
C LYS A 40 -0.07 14.81 2.42
N GLN A 41 0.79 14.71 1.41
CA GLN A 41 2.12 14.12 1.57
C GLN A 41 2.95 15.03 2.48
N ILE A 42 3.36 14.50 3.63
CA ILE A 42 4.18 15.21 4.60
C ILE A 42 5.67 15.01 4.33
N ARG A 43 6.08 13.83 3.86
CA ARG A 43 7.49 13.54 3.56
C ARG A 43 7.59 12.74 2.28
N TYR A 44 8.60 13.05 1.48
CA TYR A 44 8.98 12.25 0.33
C TYR A 44 10.48 12.01 0.32
N ASN A 45 10.87 10.74 0.25
CA ASN A 45 12.23 10.34 0.00
C ASN A 45 12.31 9.71 -1.40
N HIS A 46 13.04 10.37 -2.30
CA HIS A 46 13.23 9.89 -3.67
C HIS A 46 13.94 8.53 -3.70
N MET A 47 14.87 8.28 -2.77
CA MET A 47 15.58 7.01 -2.67
C MET A 47 14.72 6.04 -1.85
N GLY A 48 14.18 5.02 -2.50
CA GLY A 48 13.38 3.96 -1.84
C GLY A 48 11.86 4.13 -1.95
N PHE A 49 11.37 5.09 -2.74
CA PHE A 49 9.94 5.34 -2.97
C PHE A 49 9.11 5.61 -1.70
N ASP A 50 9.77 5.97 -0.59
CA ASP A 50 9.08 6.17 0.69
C ASP A 50 8.38 7.53 0.73
N ARG A 51 7.09 7.49 1.06
CA ARG A 51 6.20 8.64 1.15
C ARG A 51 5.45 8.52 2.46
N ASN A 52 5.40 9.59 3.24
CA ASN A 52 4.54 9.64 4.42
C ASN A 52 3.42 10.66 4.20
N TYR A 53 2.22 10.35 4.66
CA TYR A 53 1.02 11.15 4.55
C TYR A 53 0.43 11.49 5.92
N GLU A 54 -0.42 12.51 5.97
CA GLU A 54 -1.12 12.93 7.19
C GLU A 54 -1.93 11.81 7.84
N ILE A 55 -2.57 10.95 7.05
CA ILE A 55 -3.32 9.81 7.55
C ILE A 55 -2.88 8.56 6.82
N GLU A 56 -2.46 7.56 7.59
CA GLU A 56 -2.04 6.27 7.05
C GLU A 56 -2.76 5.16 7.79
N THR A 57 -3.50 4.34 7.05
CA THR A 57 -4.19 3.17 7.59
C THR A 57 -3.48 1.92 7.09
N LEU A 58 -2.96 1.13 8.02
CA LEU A 58 -2.49 -0.22 7.75
C LEU A 58 -3.65 -1.19 7.94
N TYR A 59 -3.97 -1.94 6.90
CA TYR A 59 -4.91 -3.05 6.95
C TYR A 59 -4.13 -4.35 6.91
N GLU A 60 -4.34 -5.20 7.90
CA GLU A 60 -3.85 -6.58 7.88
C GLU A 60 -4.88 -7.42 7.11
N VAL A 61 -4.42 -8.12 6.09
CA VAL A 61 -5.27 -8.91 5.19
C VAL A 61 -4.83 -10.36 5.22
N GLN A 62 -5.79 -11.27 5.35
CA GLN A 62 -5.59 -12.71 5.25
C GLN A 62 -6.57 -13.29 4.23
N ASN A 63 -6.04 -13.90 3.18
CA ASN A 63 -6.80 -14.50 2.07
C ASN A 63 -7.85 -13.53 1.49
N GLY A 64 -7.44 -12.29 1.26
CA GLY A 64 -8.31 -11.21 0.76
C GLY A 64 -9.24 -10.57 1.79
N ASN A 65 -9.30 -11.08 3.03
CA ASN A 65 -10.15 -10.53 4.09
C ASN A 65 -9.36 -9.60 5.02
N VAL A 66 -9.89 -8.42 5.31
CA VAL A 66 -9.31 -7.52 6.32
C VAL A 66 -9.55 -8.11 7.71
N ILE A 67 -8.48 -8.47 8.40
CA ILE A 67 -8.51 -9.05 9.76
C ILE A 67 -8.04 -8.05 10.83
N GLY A 68 -7.36 -6.98 10.42
CA GLY A 68 -6.82 -5.97 11.33
C GLY A 68 -6.76 -4.60 10.69
N LYS A 69 -6.77 -3.55 11.53
CA LYS A 69 -6.71 -2.16 11.10
C LYS A 69 -5.98 -1.32 12.14
N LYS A 70 -5.01 -0.52 11.71
CA LYS A 70 -4.36 0.50 12.52
C LYS A 70 -4.22 1.80 11.75
N THR A 71 -4.65 2.91 12.35
CA THR A 71 -4.59 4.25 11.71
C THR A 71 -3.60 5.13 12.44
N TYR A 72 -2.74 5.79 11.70
CA TYR A 72 -1.78 6.78 12.18
C TYR A 72 -2.17 8.15 11.67
N HIS A 73 -2.09 9.14 12.56
CA HIS A 73 -2.29 10.55 12.25
C HIS A 73 -0.94 11.25 12.40
N ASN A 74 -0.30 11.51 11.27
CA ASN A 74 1.00 12.15 11.20
C ASN A 74 0.81 13.66 10.99
N ALA A 75 1.67 14.46 11.61
CA ALA A 75 1.67 15.90 11.44
C ALA A 75 3.10 16.44 11.38
N HIS A 76 3.33 17.44 10.53
CA HIS A 76 4.55 18.25 10.59
C HIS A 76 4.41 19.29 11.69
N ARG A 77 5.39 19.33 12.58
CA ARG A 77 5.53 20.40 13.58
C ARG A 77 6.86 21.10 13.32
N LYS A 78 6.89 22.43 13.47
CA LYS A 78 8.17 23.15 13.51
C LYS A 78 8.97 22.57 14.67
N SER A 79 10.14 22.04 14.36
CA SER A 79 11.07 21.53 15.34
C SER A 79 12.10 22.60 15.65
N THR A 80 12.51 22.69 16.90
CA THR A 80 13.74 23.41 17.28
C THR A 80 14.98 22.53 17.13
N LEU A 81 14.79 21.24 16.83
CA LEU A 81 15.87 20.28 16.60
C LEU A 81 16.57 20.58 15.28
N ASN A 82 17.89 20.38 15.26
CA ASN A 82 18.64 20.42 14.01
C ASN A 82 18.34 19.20 13.13
N ASP A 83 18.79 19.21 11.88
CA ASP A 83 18.47 18.16 10.89
C ASP A 83 18.87 16.75 11.32
N VAL A 84 19.98 16.61 12.06
CA VAL A 84 20.48 15.31 12.55
C VAL A 84 19.59 14.78 13.67
N GLU A 85 19.30 15.62 14.65
CA GLU A 85 18.39 15.30 15.75
C GLU A 85 16.98 15.00 15.25
N LEU A 86 16.52 15.75 14.25
CA LEU A 86 15.23 15.52 13.58
C LEU A 86 15.22 14.16 12.88
N PHE A 87 16.26 13.84 12.09
CA PHE A 87 16.38 12.55 11.42
C PHE A 87 16.41 11.39 12.40
N GLN A 88 17.18 11.49 13.49
CA GLN A 88 17.24 10.47 14.53
C GLN A 88 15.91 10.31 15.25
N THR A 89 15.28 11.42 15.66
CA THR A 89 13.99 11.42 16.36
C THR A 89 12.91 10.81 15.48
N VAL A 90 12.81 11.21 14.21
CA VAL A 90 11.89 10.59 13.26
C VAL A 90 12.25 9.12 13.09
N SER A 91 13.51 8.77 12.90
CA SER A 91 13.90 7.36 12.69
C SER A 91 13.63 6.45 13.89
N GLN A 92 13.68 6.97 15.12
CA GLN A 92 13.39 6.19 16.32
C GLN A 92 11.89 6.09 16.63
N ASN A 93 11.11 7.12 16.26
CA ASN A 93 9.70 7.21 16.63
C ASN A 93 8.74 6.88 15.48
N PHE A 94 9.22 6.91 14.23
CA PHE A 94 8.43 6.46 13.10
C PHE A 94 8.41 4.93 13.11
N ASN A 95 7.21 4.37 13.14
CA ASN A 95 7.04 2.94 13.11
C ASN A 95 7.32 2.47 11.68
N TRP A 96 8.59 2.19 11.37
CA TRP A 96 9.10 1.88 10.03
C TRP A 96 8.53 0.63 9.39
N GLY A 97 7.59 -0.06 10.06
CA GLY A 97 6.93 -1.31 9.67
C GLY A 97 7.19 -1.63 8.22
N PHE A 98 8.33 -2.30 7.97
CA PHE A 98 8.72 -2.67 6.63
C PHE A 98 7.55 -3.50 6.13
N ILE A 99 6.93 -3.07 5.04
CA ILE A 99 5.91 -3.86 4.36
C ILE A 99 6.66 -5.05 3.76
N SER A 100 6.98 -6.04 4.59
CA SER A 100 7.51 -7.32 4.16
C SER A 100 6.32 -8.16 3.74
N GLY A 101 5.92 -8.02 2.47
CA GLY A 101 5.20 -9.10 1.81
C GLY A 101 6.24 -10.15 1.41
N THR A 102 6.23 -11.31 2.05
CA THR A 102 6.79 -12.51 1.43
C THR A 102 5.84 -12.91 0.31
N PHE A 103 6.33 -12.89 -0.93
CA PHE A 103 5.62 -13.35 -2.12
C PHE A 103 5.40 -14.86 -2.08
#